data_AF-A0A2T6BWT7-F1
#
_entry.id   AF-A0A2T6BWT7-F1
#
_cell.length_a   1.000
_cell.length_b   1.000
_cell.length_c   1.000
_cell.angle_alpha   90.00
_cell.angle_beta   90.00
_cell.angle_gamma   90.00
#
_symmetry.space_group_name_H-M   'P 1'
#
loop_
_entity.id
_entity.type
_entity.pdbx_description
1 polymer ?
#
loop_
_entity_poly.entity_id
_entity_poly.type
_entity_poly.pdbx_seq_one_letter_code
_entity_poly.pdbx_strand_id
1 'polypeptide(L)'
;MTSRITSLFINKQATFIFVLFLFFFPLKTQFFNTLTYVYDQVFMGGIVTEIYTYNFLGELIGCKEISKLRTYEEDGHFFQVIGAYWLRLVVSGLFWLILFLKTRKSNIFKTQYWVYVVIFCFYIAKELEYFVVSLPYFQSEFLLSFIPFFIFCGLGIYTFFKIFGKKERLQVLFIAFPASVLSLFLWYAYLGPKLLPISTS
;
A
#
# COMPACT_ATOMS: atom_id res chain seq x y z
N MET A 1 20.43 -27.98 -14.27
CA MET A 1 19.66 -27.30 -13.20
C MET A 1 19.33 -25.85 -13.57
N THR A 2 20.27 -25.11 -14.15
CA THR A 2 20.10 -23.75 -14.70
C THR A 2 18.93 -23.59 -15.69
N SER A 3 18.67 -24.56 -16.57
CA SER A 3 17.56 -24.47 -17.55
C SER A 3 16.15 -24.45 -16.94
N ARG A 4 15.96 -25.02 -15.74
CA ARG A 4 14.67 -24.97 -15.01
C ARG A 4 14.46 -23.65 -14.28
N ILE A 5 15.53 -22.96 -13.92
CA ILE A 5 15.47 -21.66 -13.27
C ILE A 5 15.16 -20.59 -14.33
N THR A 6 15.83 -20.61 -15.48
CA THR A 6 15.52 -19.67 -16.58
C THR A 6 14.10 -19.84 -17.14
N SER A 7 13.57 -21.07 -17.20
CA SER A 7 12.18 -21.29 -17.65
C SER A 7 11.12 -20.75 -16.67
N LEU A 8 11.45 -20.57 -15.39
CA LEU A 8 10.60 -19.89 -14.42
C LEU A 8 10.47 -18.38 -14.71
N PHE A 9 11.51 -17.75 -15.27
CA PHE A 9 11.54 -16.30 -15.56
C PHE A 9 10.94 -15.93 -16.93
N ILE A 10 10.91 -16.85 -17.90
CA ILE A 10 10.39 -16.61 -19.27
C ILE A 10 8.88 -16.93 -19.38
N ASN A 11 8.22 -17.24 -18.27
CA ASN A 11 6.78 -17.54 -18.27
C ASN A 11 5.95 -16.25 -18.27
N LYS A 12 4.87 -16.20 -19.06
CA LYS A 12 3.86 -15.11 -19.05
C LYS A 12 3.42 -14.71 -17.64
N GLN A 13 3.31 -15.69 -16.73
CA GLN A 13 2.99 -15.43 -15.32
C GLN A 13 4.09 -14.63 -14.60
N ALA A 14 5.36 -14.98 -14.82
CA ALA A 14 6.49 -14.28 -14.21
C ALA A 14 6.58 -12.84 -14.71
N THR A 15 6.41 -12.62 -16.02
CA THR A 15 6.33 -11.29 -16.62
C THR A 15 5.17 -10.47 -16.03
N PHE A 16 3.99 -11.08 -15.89
CA PHE A 16 2.84 -10.42 -15.26
C PHE A 16 3.16 -9.96 -13.82
N ILE A 17 3.74 -10.85 -13.00
CA ILE A 17 4.12 -10.51 -11.61
C ILE A 17 5.17 -9.40 -11.62
N PHE A 18 6.17 -9.49 -12.48
CA PHE A 18 7.21 -8.48 -12.59
C PHE A 18 6.62 -7.09 -12.91
N VAL A 19 5.80 -7.00 -13.95
CA VAL A 19 5.14 -5.73 -14.35
C VAL A 19 4.24 -5.21 -13.23
N LEU A 20 3.44 -6.08 -12.62
CA LEU A 20 2.54 -5.70 -11.54
C LEU A 20 3.31 -5.09 -10.35
N PHE A 21 4.44 -5.69 -9.95
CA PHE A 21 5.25 -5.17 -8.84
C PHE A 21 6.19 -4.03 -9.26
N LEU A 22 6.52 -3.88 -10.54
CA LEU A 22 7.24 -2.71 -11.06
C LEU A 22 6.36 -1.44 -10.95
N PHE A 23 5.05 -1.59 -11.08
CA PHE A 23 4.08 -0.52 -10.87
C PHE A 23 3.57 -0.43 -9.41
N PHE A 24 4.18 -1.14 -8.47
CA PHE A 24 3.69 -1.23 -7.09
C PHE A 24 3.47 0.14 -6.43
N PHE A 25 4.48 1.01 -6.39
CA PHE A 25 4.37 2.33 -5.75
C PHE A 25 3.44 3.30 -6.49
N PRO A 26 3.50 3.42 -7.84
CA PRO A 26 2.50 4.19 -8.58
C PRO A 26 1.07 3.73 -8.27
N LEU A 27 0.81 2.41 -8.29
CA LEU A 27 -0.52 1.86 -8.00
C LEU A 27 -0.91 2.11 -6.54
N LYS A 28 -0.01 1.92 -5.58
CA LYS A 28 -0.23 2.21 -4.15
C LYS A 28 -0.67 3.67 -3.97
N THR A 29 0.07 4.60 -4.56
CA THR A 29 -0.20 6.05 -4.47
C THR A 29 -1.57 6.38 -5.07
N GLN A 30 -1.86 5.93 -6.29
CA GLN A 30 -3.17 6.19 -6.91
C GLN A 30 -4.33 5.56 -6.14
N PHE A 31 -4.11 4.35 -5.62
CA PHE A 31 -5.10 3.65 -4.81
C PHE A 31 -5.46 4.43 -3.54
N PHE A 32 -4.45 4.92 -2.80
CA PHE A 32 -4.71 5.71 -1.59
C PHE A 32 -5.26 7.10 -1.90
N ASN A 33 -4.82 7.76 -2.96
CA ASN A 33 -5.41 9.03 -3.41
C ASN A 33 -6.89 8.84 -3.75
N THR A 34 -7.22 7.78 -4.49
CA THR A 34 -8.62 7.46 -4.83
C THR A 34 -9.45 7.16 -3.59
N LEU A 35 -8.94 6.36 -2.65
CA LEU A 35 -9.65 6.08 -1.40
C LEU A 35 -9.90 7.34 -0.58
N THR A 36 -8.90 8.21 -0.46
CA THR A 36 -9.02 9.47 0.27
C THR A 36 -9.99 10.41 -0.43
N TYR A 37 -9.97 10.49 -1.77
CA TYR A 37 -10.94 11.28 -2.54
C TYR A 37 -12.37 10.79 -2.32
N VAL A 38 -12.62 9.48 -2.46
CA VAL A 38 -13.95 8.91 -2.24
C VAL A 38 -14.40 9.14 -0.79
N TYR A 39 -13.51 8.99 0.18
CA TYR A 39 -13.80 9.25 1.59
C TYR A 39 -14.22 10.71 1.81
N ASP A 40 -13.45 11.65 1.28
CA ASP A 40 -13.70 13.08 1.41
C ASP A 40 -15.04 13.50 0.79
N GLN A 41 -15.32 13.05 -0.45
CA GLN A 41 -16.58 13.35 -1.13
C GLN A 41 -17.81 12.79 -0.39
N VAL A 42 -17.69 11.62 0.23
CA VAL A 42 -18.83 10.95 0.89
C VAL A 42 -19.03 11.41 2.33
N PHE A 43 -17.96 11.68 3.09
CA PHE A 43 -18.03 11.88 4.54
C PHE A 43 -17.60 13.27 5.02
N MET A 44 -16.90 14.04 4.18
CA MET A 44 -16.38 15.37 4.53
C MET A 44 -16.84 16.47 3.56
N GLY A 45 -17.73 16.13 2.62
CA GLY A 45 -18.32 17.11 1.69
C GLY A 45 -17.33 17.71 0.69
N GLY A 46 -16.17 17.08 0.46
CA GLY A 46 -15.17 17.57 -0.49
C GLY A 46 -14.15 18.57 0.06
N ILE A 47 -14.25 18.93 1.35
CA ILE A 47 -13.43 19.97 1.99
C ILE A 47 -11.94 19.64 1.88
N VAL A 48 -11.56 18.36 2.03
CA VAL A 48 -10.15 17.96 2.00
C VAL A 48 -9.58 18.07 0.58
N THR A 49 -10.35 17.74 -0.45
CA THR A 49 -9.93 17.87 -1.86
C THR A 49 -9.85 19.33 -2.30
N GLU A 50 -10.70 20.21 -1.74
CA GLU A 50 -10.62 21.65 -2.01
C GLU A 50 -9.35 22.28 -1.43
N ILE A 51 -8.87 21.74 -0.30
CA ILE A 51 -7.75 22.29 0.48
C ILE A 51 -6.39 21.68 0.08
N TYR A 52 -6.36 20.40 -0.29
CA TYR A 52 -5.13 19.65 -0.47
C TYR A 52 -4.95 19.14 -1.91
N THR A 53 -3.72 19.21 -2.40
CA THR A 53 -3.33 18.55 -3.65
C THR A 53 -2.74 17.17 -3.32
N TYR A 54 -3.23 16.13 -4.00
CA TYR A 54 -2.65 14.78 -3.90
C TYR A 54 -1.25 14.74 -4.50
N ASN A 55 -0.30 14.13 -3.80
CA ASN A 55 1.08 14.06 -4.23
C ASN A 55 1.54 12.62 -4.54
N PHE A 56 2.79 12.50 -4.97
CA PHE A 56 3.42 11.22 -5.28
C PHE A 56 3.64 10.30 -4.05
N LEU A 57 3.60 10.82 -2.83
CA LEU A 57 3.66 10.05 -1.58
C LEU A 57 2.31 9.37 -1.23
N GLY A 58 1.23 9.71 -1.94
CA GLY A 58 -0.12 9.26 -1.59
C GLY A 58 -0.68 10.01 -0.38
N GLU A 59 -0.18 11.24 -0.18
CA GLU A 59 -0.53 12.12 0.91
C GLU A 59 -1.11 13.43 0.38
N LEU A 60 -1.84 14.10 1.25
CA LEU A 60 -2.46 15.39 1.03
C LEU A 60 -1.44 16.48 1.42
N ILE A 61 -1.08 17.40 0.51
CA ILE A 61 -0.28 18.59 0.86
C ILE A 61 -0.99 19.88 0.43
N GLY A 62 -1.05 20.84 1.36
CA GLY A 62 -1.59 22.19 1.19
C GLY A 62 -1.04 23.09 2.30
N CYS A 63 -0.19 24.07 1.97
CA CYS A 63 0.46 24.94 2.96
C CYS A 63 -0.39 26.15 3.39
N LYS A 64 -1.36 26.59 2.58
CA LYS A 64 -2.09 27.84 2.84
C LYS A 64 -3.32 27.72 3.74
N GLU A 65 -3.74 26.50 4.07
CA GLU A 65 -5.04 26.25 4.70
C GLU A 65 -5.00 25.25 5.86
N ILE A 66 -3.80 24.99 6.40
CA ILE A 66 -3.58 24.21 7.63
C ILE A 66 -4.43 24.77 8.79
N SER A 67 -4.70 26.07 8.82
CA SER A 67 -5.63 26.68 9.79
C SER A 67 -7.07 26.21 9.61
N LYS A 68 -7.60 26.13 8.37
CA LYS A 68 -8.96 25.63 8.08
C LYS A 68 -9.10 24.16 8.42
N LEU A 69 -8.09 23.34 8.10
CA LEU A 69 -8.11 21.93 8.48
C LEU A 69 -8.04 21.78 10.00
N ARG A 70 -7.20 22.56 10.69
CA ARG A 70 -7.09 22.50 12.15
C ARG A 70 -8.40 22.87 12.85
N THR A 71 -9.11 23.88 12.36
CA THR A 71 -10.47 24.20 12.84
C THR A 71 -11.44 23.05 12.57
N TYR A 72 -11.35 22.39 11.41
CA TYR A 72 -12.19 21.22 11.13
C TYR A 72 -11.77 19.96 11.91
N GLU A 73 -10.50 19.78 12.25
CA GLU A 73 -10.01 18.67 13.09
C GLU A 73 -10.40 18.87 14.56
N GLU A 74 -10.49 20.13 15.00
CA GLU A 74 -10.98 20.51 16.34
C GLU A 74 -12.50 20.30 16.46
N ASP A 75 -13.27 20.56 15.40
CA ASP A 75 -14.74 20.41 15.38
C ASP A 75 -15.24 19.07 14.80
N GLY A 76 -14.36 18.32 14.13
CA GLY A 76 -14.68 17.12 13.38
C GLY A 76 -14.84 15.89 14.26
N HIS A 77 -15.79 15.02 13.92
CA HIS A 77 -15.94 13.76 14.64
C HIS A 77 -14.71 12.86 14.42
N PHE A 78 -14.34 12.05 15.42
CA PHE A 78 -13.21 11.11 15.37
C PHE A 78 -13.14 10.28 14.07
N PHE A 79 -14.30 9.88 13.55
CA PHE A 79 -14.40 9.16 12.28
C PHE A 79 -13.89 10.00 11.11
N GLN A 80 -14.21 11.29 11.02
CA GLN A 80 -13.79 12.18 9.93
C GLN A 80 -12.27 12.44 9.96
N VAL A 81 -11.67 12.49 11.15
CA VAL A 81 -10.24 12.81 11.33
C VAL A 81 -9.34 11.60 11.02
N ILE A 82 -9.69 10.40 11.48
CA ILE A 82 -8.83 9.20 11.35
C ILE A 82 -9.44 8.16 10.39
N GLY A 83 -10.66 8.36 9.92
CA GLY A 83 -11.41 7.38 9.12
C GLY A 83 -10.74 7.02 7.80
N ALA A 84 -10.07 7.98 7.14
CA ALA A 84 -9.31 7.69 5.92
C ALA A 84 -8.15 6.70 6.17
N TYR A 85 -7.48 6.79 7.32
CA TYR A 85 -6.45 5.82 7.73
C TYR A 85 -7.05 4.44 7.95
N TRP A 86 -8.13 4.36 8.74
CA TRP A 86 -8.83 3.10 9.00
C TRP A 86 -9.41 2.47 7.73
N LEU A 87 -9.91 3.27 6.79
CA LEU A 87 -10.42 2.79 5.52
C LEU A 87 -9.32 2.08 4.72
N ARG A 88 -8.11 2.64 4.65
CA ARG A 88 -6.96 2.02 3.96
C ARG A 88 -6.61 0.64 4.56
N LEU A 89 -6.61 0.56 5.89
CA LEU A 89 -6.43 -0.70 6.62
C LEU A 89 -7.53 -1.70 6.27
N VAL A 90 -8.80 -1.30 6.42
CA VAL A 90 -9.96 -2.18 6.20
C VAL A 90 -9.96 -2.74 4.78
N VAL A 91 -9.77 -1.88 3.77
CA VAL A 91 -9.76 -2.32 2.38
C VAL A 91 -8.62 -3.30 2.13
N SER A 92 -7.41 -3.03 2.62
CA SER A 92 -6.27 -3.94 2.47
C SER A 92 -6.52 -5.29 3.17
N GLY A 93 -7.14 -5.26 4.35
CA GLY A 93 -7.55 -6.46 5.10
C GLY A 93 -8.64 -7.27 4.38
N LEU A 94 -9.61 -6.61 3.73
CA LEU A 94 -10.62 -7.28 2.91
C LEU A 94 -9.99 -8.02 1.72
N PHE A 95 -8.99 -7.41 1.06
CA PHE A 95 -8.28 -8.05 -0.03
C PHE A 95 -7.48 -9.28 0.42
N TRP A 96 -6.88 -9.24 1.62
CA TRP A 96 -6.30 -10.42 2.25
C TRP A 96 -7.34 -11.49 2.56
N LEU A 97 -8.49 -11.12 3.10
CA LEU A 97 -9.57 -12.07 3.41
C LEU A 97 -10.10 -12.75 2.13
N ILE A 98 -10.30 -11.99 1.05
CA ILE A 98 -10.69 -12.52 -0.26
C ILE A 98 -9.64 -13.50 -0.77
N LEU A 99 -8.36 -13.15 -0.68
CA LEU A 99 -7.26 -14.03 -1.05
C LEU A 99 -7.33 -15.35 -0.27
N PHE A 100 -7.41 -15.27 1.07
CA PHE A 100 -7.48 -16.41 1.96
C PHE A 100 -8.67 -17.33 1.65
N LEU A 101 -9.87 -16.77 1.50
CA LEU A 101 -11.08 -17.54 1.20
C LEU A 101 -10.97 -18.27 -0.16
N LYS A 102 -10.43 -17.60 -1.18
CA LYS A 102 -10.26 -18.18 -2.52
C LYS A 102 -9.22 -19.30 -2.54
N THR A 103 -8.11 -19.14 -1.82
CA THR A 103 -7.06 -20.15 -1.75
C THR A 103 -7.46 -21.33 -0.88
N ARG A 104 -8.17 -21.10 0.22
CA ARG A 104 -8.68 -22.17 1.11
C ARG A 104 -9.66 -23.10 0.39
N LYS A 105 -10.54 -22.57 -0.46
CA LYS A 105 -11.54 -23.39 -1.18
C LYS A 105 -10.94 -24.26 -2.28
N SER A 106 -9.89 -23.78 -2.95
CA SER A 106 -9.36 -24.41 -4.16
C SER A 106 -8.02 -25.11 -3.96
N ASN A 107 -7.30 -24.85 -2.86
CA ASN A 107 -5.91 -25.27 -2.60
C ASN A 107 -4.92 -24.96 -3.74
N ILE A 108 -5.31 -24.09 -4.69
CA ILE A 108 -4.53 -23.74 -5.86
C ILE A 108 -4.40 -22.22 -5.92
N PHE A 109 -3.16 -21.75 -6.00
CA PHE A 109 -2.86 -20.34 -6.18
C PHE A 109 -2.93 -19.98 -7.68
N LYS A 110 -3.82 -19.05 -8.05
CA LYS A 110 -4.00 -18.61 -9.45
C LYS A 110 -3.25 -17.31 -9.71
N THR A 111 -2.81 -17.08 -10.96
CA THR A 111 -2.08 -15.87 -11.36
C THR A 111 -2.80 -14.57 -11.00
N GLN A 112 -4.12 -14.50 -11.18
CA GLN A 112 -4.91 -13.31 -10.83
C GLN A 112 -4.89 -12.96 -9.33
N TYR A 113 -4.57 -13.92 -8.45
CA TYR A 113 -4.52 -13.68 -7.01
C TYR A 113 -3.36 -12.77 -6.59
N TRP A 114 -2.36 -12.60 -7.45
CA TRP A 114 -1.28 -11.63 -7.24
C TRP A 114 -1.79 -10.18 -7.14
N VAL A 115 -2.92 -9.85 -7.77
CA VAL A 115 -3.56 -8.52 -7.59
C VAL A 115 -4.01 -8.32 -6.15
N TYR A 116 -4.60 -9.35 -5.54
CA TYR A 116 -5.02 -9.29 -4.14
C TYR A 116 -3.83 -9.18 -3.19
N VAL A 117 -2.74 -9.90 -3.49
CA VAL A 117 -1.47 -9.77 -2.74
C VAL A 117 -0.95 -8.35 -2.79
N VAL A 118 -0.92 -7.72 -3.98
CA VAL A 118 -0.41 -6.36 -4.14
C VAL A 118 -1.23 -5.35 -3.36
N ILE A 119 -2.57 -5.39 -3.46
CA ILE A 119 -3.44 -4.47 -2.73
C ILE A 119 -3.31 -4.67 -1.22
N PHE A 120 -3.24 -5.92 -0.75
CA PHE A 120 -2.95 -6.21 0.67
C PHE A 120 -1.61 -5.61 1.12
N CYS A 121 -0.57 -5.71 0.29
CA CYS A 121 0.75 -5.19 0.59
C CYS A 121 0.83 -3.65 0.59
N PHE A 122 -0.13 -2.93 0.01
CA PHE A 122 -0.13 -1.46 0.01
C PHE A 122 -0.12 -0.89 1.43
N TYR A 123 -0.95 -1.43 2.32
CA TYR A 123 -0.98 -1.00 3.72
C TYR A 123 0.33 -1.33 4.45
N ILE A 124 0.84 -2.56 4.28
CA ILE A 124 2.14 -2.96 4.89
C ILE A 124 3.26 -2.01 4.45
N ALA A 125 3.33 -1.68 3.15
CA ALA A 125 4.34 -0.79 2.63
C ALA A 125 4.23 0.62 3.21
N LYS A 126 3.00 1.16 3.36
CA LYS A 126 2.77 2.48 3.93
C LYS A 126 3.14 2.54 5.42
N GLU A 127 2.73 1.54 6.19
CA GLU A 127 3.08 1.45 7.61
C GLU A 127 4.59 1.26 7.81
N LEU A 128 5.26 0.52 6.92
CA LEU A 128 6.71 0.38 6.96
C LEU A 128 7.42 1.70 6.66
N GLU A 129 6.97 2.47 5.67
CA GLU A 129 7.47 3.83 5.40
C GLU A 129 7.31 4.71 6.65
N TYR A 130 6.13 4.71 7.27
CA TYR A 130 5.85 5.48 8.48
C TYR A 130 6.72 5.03 9.66
N PHE A 131 6.89 3.72 9.84
CA PHE A 131 7.75 3.13 10.88
C PHE A 131 9.19 3.59 10.75
N VAL A 132 9.76 3.53 9.54
CA VAL A 132 11.15 3.94 9.27
C VAL A 132 11.36 5.43 9.53
N VAL A 133 10.42 6.28 9.09
CA VAL A 133 10.49 7.74 9.31
C VAL A 133 10.33 8.11 10.78
N SER A 134 9.53 7.36 11.53
CA SER A 134 9.25 7.64 12.95
C SER A 134 10.27 7.06 13.92
N LEU A 135 11.16 6.19 13.46
CA LEU A 135 12.18 5.50 14.27
C LEU A 135 13.07 6.46 15.09
N PRO A 136 13.48 7.64 14.59
CA PRO A 136 14.24 8.61 15.38
C PRO A 136 13.46 9.27 16.52
N TYR A 137 12.12 9.24 16.50
CA TYR A 137 11.23 9.93 17.44
C TYR A 137 10.49 8.96 18.37
N PHE A 138 11.03 7.75 18.54
CA PHE A 138 10.34 6.64 19.19
C PHE A 138 10.03 6.93 20.68
N GLN A 139 8.75 7.01 21.02
CA GLN A 139 8.24 7.12 22.39
C GLN A 139 7.33 5.93 22.72
N SER A 140 7.13 5.64 24.02
CA SER A 140 6.34 4.48 24.47
C SER A 140 4.88 4.48 24.00
N GLU A 141 4.26 5.65 23.89
CA GLU A 141 2.88 5.80 23.40
C GLU A 141 2.76 5.45 21.89
N PHE A 142 3.88 5.49 21.17
CA PHE A 142 3.99 5.22 19.74
C PHE A 142 4.00 3.71 19.41
N LEU A 143 4.21 2.84 20.41
CA LEU A 143 4.17 1.38 20.23
C LEU A 143 2.76 0.88 19.89
N LEU A 144 1.73 1.48 20.50
CA LEU A 144 0.33 1.06 20.30
C LEU A 144 -0.16 1.37 18.89
N SER A 145 0.30 2.46 18.27
CA SER A 145 -0.02 2.80 16.88
C SER A 145 0.50 1.77 15.87
N PHE A 146 1.47 0.92 16.25
CA PHE A 146 2.00 -0.12 15.37
C PHE A 146 1.35 -1.50 15.54
N ILE A 147 0.37 -1.66 16.44
CA ILE A 147 -0.37 -2.93 16.56
C ILE A 147 -0.95 -3.38 15.21
N PRO A 148 -1.65 -2.52 14.44
CA PRO A 148 -2.13 -2.87 13.11
C PRO A 148 -1.01 -3.32 12.16
N PHE A 149 0.14 -2.64 12.18
CA PHE A 149 1.29 -3.00 11.38
C PHE A 149 1.79 -4.42 11.70
N PHE A 150 1.94 -4.77 12.97
CA PHE A 150 2.37 -6.11 13.38
C PHE A 150 1.36 -7.20 12.99
N ILE A 151 0.06 -6.92 13.11
CA ILE A 151 -0.99 -7.83 12.65
C ILE A 151 -0.84 -8.09 11.14
N PHE A 152 -0.73 -7.03 10.33
CA PHE A 152 -0.62 -7.16 8.87
C PHE A 152 0.70 -7.83 8.45
N CYS A 153 1.81 -7.54 9.12
CA CYS A 153 3.06 -8.27 8.94
C CYS A 153 2.90 -9.77 9.25
N GLY A 154 2.22 -10.11 10.35
CA GLY A 154 1.87 -11.48 10.70
C GLY A 154 1.02 -12.17 9.62
N LEU A 155 0.04 -11.47 9.06
CA LEU A 155 -0.77 -11.96 7.93
C LEU A 155 0.07 -12.15 6.65
N GLY A 156 1.05 -11.28 6.41
CA GLY A 156 2.01 -11.42 5.31
C GLY A 156 2.90 -12.65 5.46
N ILE A 157 3.44 -12.86 6.65
CA ILE A 157 4.21 -14.06 7.01
C ILE A 157 3.33 -15.32 6.84
N TYR A 158 2.10 -15.29 7.34
CA TYR A 158 1.14 -16.38 7.17
C TYR A 158 0.90 -16.67 5.68
N THR A 159 0.66 -15.64 4.87
CA THR A 159 0.46 -15.76 3.42
C THR A 159 1.67 -16.43 2.76
N PHE A 160 2.88 -16.01 3.10
CA PHE A 160 4.09 -16.57 2.55
C PHE A 160 4.29 -18.06 2.89
N PHE A 161 4.04 -18.45 4.14
CA PHE A 161 4.30 -19.83 4.60
C PHE A 161 3.13 -20.80 4.42
N LYS A 162 1.88 -20.33 4.42
CA LYS A 162 0.69 -21.19 4.38
C LYS A 162 -0.09 -21.09 3.07
N ILE A 163 -0.15 -19.92 2.45
CA ILE A 163 -0.91 -19.73 1.19
C ILE A 163 -0.03 -19.99 -0.03
N PHE A 164 1.20 -19.47 -0.05
CA PHE A 164 2.11 -19.64 -1.17
C PHE A 164 2.75 -21.04 -1.18
N GLY A 165 2.70 -21.68 -2.35
CA GLY A 165 3.48 -22.86 -2.66
C GLY A 165 4.95 -22.52 -2.91
N LYS A 166 5.78 -23.56 -3.14
CA LYS A 166 7.22 -23.39 -3.38
C LYS A 166 7.50 -22.46 -4.57
N LYS A 167 6.71 -22.57 -5.63
CA LYS A 167 6.83 -21.74 -6.83
C LYS A 167 6.56 -20.28 -6.51
N GLU A 168 5.46 -19.98 -5.84
CA GLU A 168 5.04 -18.62 -5.52
C GLU A 168 6.03 -17.95 -4.57
N ARG A 169 6.57 -18.67 -3.57
CA ARG A 169 7.64 -18.16 -2.68
C ARG A 169 8.89 -17.75 -3.46
N LEU A 170 9.31 -18.56 -4.43
CA LEU A 170 10.44 -18.19 -5.30
C LEU A 170 10.11 -16.97 -6.16
N GLN A 171 8.89 -16.86 -6.67
CA GLN A 171 8.44 -15.67 -7.40
C GLN A 171 8.41 -14.43 -6.50
N VAL A 172 8.05 -14.54 -5.22
CA VAL A 172 8.18 -13.42 -4.26
C VAL A 172 9.63 -12.98 -4.15
N LEU A 173 10.53 -13.91 -3.83
CA LEU A 173 11.92 -13.61 -3.50
C LEU A 173 12.72 -13.07 -4.70
N PHE A 174 12.49 -13.63 -5.89
CA PHE A 174 13.32 -13.33 -7.06
C PHE A 174 12.65 -12.44 -8.11
N ILE A 175 11.35 -12.17 -8.00
CA ILE A 175 10.63 -11.34 -8.96
C ILE A 175 9.93 -10.18 -8.25
N ALA A 176 8.94 -10.50 -7.39
CA ALA A 176 8.08 -9.48 -6.80
C ALA A 176 8.85 -8.51 -5.89
N PHE A 177 9.70 -9.05 -5.00
CA PHE A 177 10.48 -8.23 -4.08
C PHE A 177 11.49 -7.33 -4.84
N PRO A 178 12.38 -7.85 -5.72
CA PRO A 178 13.26 -6.99 -6.51
C PRO A 178 12.52 -5.96 -7.37
N ALA A 179 11.40 -6.33 -8.01
CA ALA A 179 10.60 -5.42 -8.80
C ALA A 179 9.97 -4.30 -7.95
N SER A 180 9.52 -4.60 -6.73
CA SER A 180 9.00 -3.59 -5.80
C SER A 180 10.09 -2.62 -5.32
N VAL A 181 11.30 -3.10 -5.05
CA VAL A 181 12.45 -2.23 -4.71
C VAL A 181 12.82 -1.32 -5.88
N LEU A 182 12.82 -1.84 -7.10
CA LEU A 182 13.02 -1.03 -8.30
C LEU A 182 11.88 -0.01 -8.49
N SER A 183 10.63 -0.41 -8.23
CA SER A 183 9.46 0.47 -8.25
C SER A 183 9.59 1.62 -7.25
N LEU A 184 10.07 1.34 -6.03
CA LEU A 184 10.32 2.35 -4.99
C LEU A 184 11.26 3.43 -5.51
N PHE A 185 12.40 3.01 -6.07
CA PHE A 185 13.40 3.91 -6.59
C PHE A 185 12.89 4.71 -7.79
N LEU A 186 12.31 4.05 -8.79
CA LEU A 186 11.78 4.70 -9.99
C LEU A 186 10.68 5.70 -9.65
N TRP A 187 9.78 5.34 -8.73
CA TRP A 187 8.67 6.20 -8.35
C TRP A 187 9.14 7.39 -7.52
N TYR A 188 9.77 7.18 -6.36
CA TYR A 188 10.06 8.28 -5.46
C TYR A 188 11.23 9.16 -5.92
N ALA A 189 12.23 8.59 -6.61
CA ALA A 189 13.40 9.37 -7.04
C ALA A 189 13.23 10.04 -8.42
N TYR A 190 12.32 9.54 -9.28
CA TYR A 190 12.23 10.04 -10.67
C TYR A 190 10.81 10.37 -11.14
N LEU A 191 9.91 9.39 -11.16
CA LEU A 191 8.61 9.53 -11.83
C LEU A 191 7.61 10.31 -11.00
N GLY A 192 7.46 9.95 -9.73
CA GLY A 192 6.53 10.54 -8.78
C GLY A 192 6.68 12.06 -8.68
N PRO A 193 7.87 12.59 -8.36
CA PRO A 193 8.09 14.04 -8.28
C PRO A 193 7.75 14.81 -9.56
N LYS A 194 7.86 14.18 -10.74
CA LYS A 194 7.55 14.81 -12.03
C LYS A 194 6.07 14.76 -12.37
N LEU A 195 5.39 13.66 -12.04
CA LEU A 195 3.99 13.43 -12.38
C LEU A 195 3.02 14.04 -11.36
N LEU A 196 3.39 14.01 -10.07
CA LEU A 196 2.59 14.51 -8.96
C LEU A 196 3.48 15.30 -7.98
N PRO A 197 4.06 16.44 -8.42
CA PRO A 197 4.97 17.23 -7.60
C PRO A 197 4.31 17.70 -6.30
N ILE A 198 5.13 17.88 -5.27
CA ILE A 198 4.71 18.57 -4.05
C ILE A 198 4.79 20.08 -4.33
N SER A 199 3.64 20.74 -4.41
CA SER A 199 3.59 22.21 -4.51
C SER A 199 3.77 22.82 -3.12
N THR A 200 4.87 23.56 -2.91
CA THR A 200 5.19 24.22 -1.63
C THR A 200 4.85 25.73 -1.65
N SER A 201 3.86 26.15 -2.45
CA SER A 201 3.49 27.56 -2.66
C SER A 201 2.76 28.22 -1.48
#